data_AF-A0A6N0NSR8-F1
#
_entry.id   AF-A0A6N0NSR8-F1
#
_cell.length_a   1.000
_cell.length_b   1.000
_cell.length_c   1.000
_cell.angle_alpha   90.00
_cell.angle_beta   90.00
_cell.angle_gamma   90.00
#
_symmetry.space_group_name_H-M   'P 1'
#
loop_
_entity.id
_entity.type
_entity.pdbx_description
1 polymer ?
#
loop_
_entity_poly.entity_id
_entity_poly.type
_entity_poly.pdbx_seq_one_letter_code
_entity_poly.pdbx_strand_id
1 'polypeptide(L)'
;MESSENQAKKLAATYARWLRNPEEALFGSKGRGVVLQMYDAVKRAKSKDEIMGILDLSKYEMSKATFNDMTRFINELRSKISQMPDNEAVSFTVEVFRYFQISLATKMEDMKRGLWG
;
A
#
# COMPACT_ATOMS: atom_id res chain seq x y z
N MET A 1 21.39 5.65 10.93
CA MET A 1 20.64 5.83 9.67
C MET A 1 19.68 4.66 9.55
N GLU A 2 18.36 4.90 9.48
CA GLU A 2 17.37 3.82 9.32
C GLU A 2 17.42 3.32 7.87
N SER A 3 17.49 2.00 7.65
CA SER A 3 17.53 1.42 6.31
C SER A 3 16.24 1.70 5.53
N SER A 4 16.33 1.76 4.20
CA SER A 4 15.18 1.94 3.30
C SER A 4 14.10 0.88 3.56
N GLU A 5 14.51 -0.37 3.79
CA GLU A 5 13.63 -1.48 4.16
C GLU A 5 12.85 -1.22 5.47
N ASN A 6 13.52 -0.73 6.52
CA ASN A 6 12.87 -0.43 7.80
C ASN A 6 11.84 0.70 7.64
N GLN A 7 12.19 1.71 6.84
CA GLN A 7 11.26 2.79 6.51
C GLN A 7 10.04 2.27 5.74
N ALA A 8 10.23 1.34 4.81
CA ALA A 8 9.16 0.71 4.06
C ALA A 8 8.22 -0.10 4.98
N LYS A 9 8.79 -0.93 5.86
CA LYS A 9 8.06 -1.69 6.89
C LYS A 9 7.23 -0.78 7.79
N LYS A 10 7.85 0.30 8.29
CA LYS A 10 7.19 1.25 9.20
C LYS A 10 6.01 1.95 8.52
N LEU A 11 6.20 2.40 7.27
CA LEU A 11 5.13 3.02 6.50
C LEU A 11 3.97 2.05 6.30
N ALA A 12 4.26 0.84 5.80
CA ALA A 12 3.29 -0.22 5.59
C ALA A 12 2.49 -0.55 6.87
N ALA A 13 3.18 -0.85 7.98
CA ALA A 13 2.55 -1.24 9.23
C ALA A 13 1.65 -0.12 9.80
N THR A 14 2.11 1.13 9.71
CA THR A 14 1.36 2.30 10.20
C THR A 14 0.01 2.40 9.51
N TYR A 15 -0.01 2.38 8.17
CA TYR A 15 -1.26 2.52 7.43
C TYR A 15 -2.11 1.25 7.43
N ALA A 16 -1.50 0.07 7.53
CA ALA A 16 -2.26 -1.18 7.67
C ALA A 16 -3.08 -1.17 8.94
N ARG A 17 -2.51 -0.63 10.03
CA ARG A 17 -3.22 -0.48 11.29
C ARG A 17 -4.47 0.39 11.16
N TRP A 18 -4.42 1.44 10.34
CA TRP A 18 -5.49 2.43 10.19
C TRP A 18 -6.55 2.02 9.17
N LEU A 19 -6.21 1.15 8.22
CA LEU A 19 -7.13 0.71 7.17
C LEU A 19 -8.26 -0.15 7.76
N ARG A 20 -9.50 0.34 7.72
CA ARG A 20 -10.63 -0.33 8.40
C ARG A 20 -11.06 -1.64 7.75
N ASN A 21 -10.92 -1.75 6.43
CA ASN A 21 -11.32 -2.94 5.69
C ASN A 21 -10.13 -3.56 4.93
N PRO A 22 -9.25 -4.31 5.63
CA PRO A 22 -8.10 -4.97 5.00
C PRO A 22 -8.50 -6.03 3.98
N GLU A 23 -9.65 -6.67 4.14
CA GLU A 23 -10.15 -7.71 3.23
C GLU A 23 -10.53 -7.11 1.87
N GLU A 24 -11.30 -6.01 1.85
CA GLU A 24 -11.61 -5.31 0.59
C GLU A 24 -10.35 -4.76 -0.09
N ALA A 25 -9.41 -4.21 0.67
CA ALA A 25 -8.19 -3.66 0.08
C ALA A 25 -7.29 -4.73 -0.58
N LEU A 26 -7.23 -5.94 -0.02
CA LEU A 26 -6.45 -7.05 -0.57
C LEU A 26 -7.20 -7.84 -1.62
N PHE A 27 -8.46 -8.20 -1.38
CA PHE A 27 -9.20 -9.15 -2.20
C PHE A 27 -10.33 -8.50 -2.99
N GLY A 28 -10.85 -7.35 -2.57
CA GLY A 28 -11.95 -6.66 -3.26
C GLY A 28 -13.17 -7.57 -3.53
N SER A 29 -14.04 -7.17 -4.44
CA SER A 29 -15.22 -7.96 -4.82
C SER A 29 -14.91 -9.10 -5.82
N LYS A 30 -13.81 -8.98 -6.59
CA LYS A 30 -13.43 -9.92 -7.67
C LYS A 30 -12.22 -10.79 -7.32
N GLY A 31 -11.89 -10.92 -6.04
CA GLY A 31 -10.72 -11.66 -5.56
C GLY A 31 -9.37 -10.97 -5.76
N ARG A 32 -9.35 -9.74 -6.30
CA ARG A 32 -8.18 -8.87 -6.38
C ARG A 32 -8.53 -7.43 -5.98
N GLY A 33 -8.11 -7.02 -4.79
CA GLY A 33 -8.30 -5.67 -4.28
C GLY A 33 -7.25 -4.68 -4.80
N VAL A 34 -7.46 -3.39 -4.51
CA VAL A 34 -6.61 -2.29 -4.98
C VAL A 34 -5.13 -2.50 -4.65
N VAL A 35 -4.81 -3.06 -3.49
CA VAL A 35 -3.41 -3.25 -3.05
C VAL A 35 -2.69 -4.26 -3.95
N LEU A 36 -3.33 -5.38 -4.28
CA LEU A 36 -2.74 -6.39 -5.16
C LEU A 36 -2.64 -5.88 -6.61
N GLN A 37 -3.65 -5.14 -7.07
CA GLN A 37 -3.63 -4.54 -8.41
C GLN A 37 -2.49 -3.51 -8.55
N MET A 38 -2.35 -2.61 -7.58
CA MET A 38 -1.24 -1.65 -7.54
C MET A 38 0.11 -2.34 -7.44
N TYR A 39 0.26 -3.36 -6.58
CA TYR A 39 1.53 -4.07 -6.43
C TYR A 39 2.01 -4.70 -7.73
N ASP A 40 1.10 -5.33 -8.48
CA ASP A 40 1.45 -5.95 -9.76
C ASP A 40 1.82 -4.92 -10.83
N ALA A 41 1.20 -3.75 -10.81
CA ALA A 41 1.55 -2.65 -11.71
C ALA A 41 2.89 -1.99 -11.32
N VAL A 42 3.12 -1.72 -10.03
CA VAL A 42 4.36 -1.11 -9.52
C VAL A 42 5.57 -1.98 -9.85
N LYS A 43 5.46 -3.32 -9.77
CA LYS A 43 6.56 -4.23 -10.16
C LYS A 43 7.00 -4.09 -11.62
N ARG A 44 6.15 -3.50 -12.48
CA ARG A 44 6.44 -3.28 -13.90
C ARG A 44 6.84 -1.83 -14.18
N ALA A 45 6.74 -0.94 -13.19
CA ALA A 45 7.04 0.46 -13.34
C ALA A 45 8.55 0.68 -13.52
N LYS A 46 8.90 1.61 -14.41
CA LYS A 46 10.30 1.97 -14.72
C LYS A 46 10.67 3.39 -14.28
N SER A 47 9.68 4.20 -13.94
CA SER A 47 9.87 5.60 -13.58
C SER A 47 8.93 6.02 -12.46
N LYS A 48 9.25 7.15 -11.83
CA LYS A 48 8.39 7.76 -10.81
C LYS A 48 7.04 8.19 -11.39
N ASP A 49 7.02 8.68 -12.62
CA ASP A 49 5.79 9.10 -13.29
C ASP A 49 4.81 7.94 -13.49
N GLU A 50 5.32 6.77 -13.88
CA GLU A 50 4.51 5.54 -13.97
C GLU A 50 3.94 5.17 -12.59
N ILE A 51 4.75 5.24 -11.53
CA ILE A 51 4.27 5.02 -10.16
C ILE A 51 3.16 6.01 -9.82
N MET A 52 3.33 7.32 -10.07
CA MET A 52 2.31 8.32 -9.76
C MET A 52 0.98 8.02 -10.45
N GLY A 53 1.04 7.56 -11.71
CA GLY A 53 -0.11 7.08 -12.46
C GLY A 53 -0.75 5.82 -11.87
N ILE A 54 0.05 4.87 -11.37
CA ILE A 54 -0.45 3.65 -10.71
C ILE A 54 -1.13 3.98 -9.38
N LEU A 55 -0.58 4.92 -8.62
CA LEU A 55 -1.09 5.35 -7.31
C LEU A 55 -2.37 6.20 -7.40
N ASP A 56 -2.90 6.46 -8.59
CA ASP A 56 -4.17 7.15 -8.76
C ASP A 56 -5.36 6.25 -8.38
N LEU A 57 -5.90 6.48 -7.19
CA LEU A 57 -6.99 5.69 -6.62
C LEU A 57 -8.30 5.77 -7.41
N SER A 58 -8.51 6.81 -8.24
CA SER A 58 -9.74 6.97 -9.02
C SER A 58 -9.94 5.85 -10.07
N LYS A 59 -8.87 5.11 -10.40
CA LYS A 59 -8.86 4.01 -11.35
C LYS A 59 -9.35 2.68 -10.77
N TYR A 60 -9.58 2.63 -9.47
CA TYR A 60 -9.86 1.38 -8.76
C TYR A 60 -11.22 1.43 -8.06
N GLU A 61 -11.96 0.32 -8.18
CA GLU A 61 -13.24 0.14 -7.50
C GLU A 61 -13.02 -0.24 -6.04
N MET A 62 -13.57 0.55 -5.12
CA MET A 62 -13.55 0.30 -3.67
C MET A 62 -14.60 1.14 -2.95
N SER A 63 -14.95 0.75 -1.72
CA SER A 63 -15.81 1.54 -0.85
C SER A 63 -15.20 2.91 -0.50
N LYS A 64 -16.06 3.87 -0.14
CA LYS A 64 -15.64 5.20 0.33
C LYS A 64 -14.72 5.12 1.56
N ALA A 65 -14.94 4.15 2.46
CA ALA A 65 -14.12 3.97 3.64
C ALA A 65 -12.69 3.56 3.27
N THR A 66 -12.56 2.54 2.42
CA THR A 66 -11.27 2.06 1.91
C THR A 66 -10.56 3.12 1.07
N PHE A 67 -11.29 3.85 0.22
CA PHE A 67 -10.73 4.96 -0.55
C PHE A 67 -10.08 6.02 0.35
N ASN A 68 -10.77 6.45 1.41
CA ASN A 68 -10.25 7.46 2.33
C ASN A 68 -9.01 6.99 3.07
N ASP A 69 -9.02 5.74 3.54
CA ASP A 69 -7.89 5.17 4.29
C ASP A 69 -6.67 4.96 3.36
N MET A 70 -6.92 4.46 2.14
CA MET A 70 -5.90 4.31 1.10
C MET A 70 -5.33 5.66 0.65
N THR A 71 -6.15 6.71 0.55
CA THR A 71 -5.68 8.04 0.15
C THR A 71 -4.61 8.56 1.12
N ARG A 72 -4.77 8.33 2.43
CA ARG A 72 -3.77 8.73 3.42
C ARG A 72 -2.45 7.99 3.23
N PHE A 73 -2.51 6.67 3.01
CA PHE A 73 -1.33 5.84 2.71
C PHE A 73 -0.62 6.29 1.44
N ILE A 74 -1.38 6.50 0.37
CA ILE A 74 -0.86 6.89 -0.94
C ILE A 74 -0.23 8.28 -0.90
N ASN A 75 -0.85 9.24 -0.22
CA ASN A 75 -0.28 10.59 -0.11
C ASN A 75 1.06 10.59 0.63
N GLU A 76 1.19 9.80 1.70
CA GLU A 76 2.46 9.68 2.42
C GLU A 76 3.52 8.99 1.56
N LEU A 77 3.16 7.92 0.85
CA LEU A 77 4.06 7.25 -0.08
C LEU A 77 4.53 8.20 -1.19
N ARG A 78 3.61 8.94 -1.81
CA ARG A 78 3.91 9.95 -2.84
C ARG A 78 4.84 11.04 -2.33
N SER A 79 4.56 11.58 -1.14
CA SER A 79 5.41 12.56 -0.47
C SER A 79 6.83 12.02 -0.33
N LYS A 80 6.96 10.78 0.15
CA LYS A 80 8.25 10.16 0.43
C LYS A 80 9.08 9.87 -0.83
N ILE A 81 8.46 9.33 -1.88
CA ILE A 81 9.16 9.03 -3.13
C ILE A 81 9.41 10.27 -4.00
N SER A 82 8.76 11.40 -3.72
CA SER A 82 8.95 12.64 -4.49
C SER A 82 10.41 13.10 -4.49
N GLN A 83 11.10 12.92 -3.36
CA GLN A 83 12.50 13.32 -3.16
C GLN A 83 13.52 12.26 -3.57
N MET A 84 13.07 11.05 -3.93
CA MET A 84 13.95 9.94 -4.30
C MET A 84 14.31 9.98 -5.79
N PRO A 85 15.51 9.52 -6.20
CA PRO A 85 15.78 9.16 -7.59
C PRO A 85 14.81 8.08 -8.09
N ASP A 86 14.59 8.00 -9.40
CA ASP A 86 13.59 7.09 -9.98
C ASP A 86 13.81 5.61 -9.63
N ASN A 87 15.06 5.13 -9.69
CA ASN A 87 15.38 3.75 -9.34
C ASN A 87 15.08 3.42 -7.87
N GLU A 88 15.38 4.35 -6.96
CA GLU A 88 15.11 4.23 -5.53
C GLU A 88 13.62 4.34 -5.24
N ALA A 89 12.90 5.25 -5.90
CA ALA A 89 11.45 5.38 -5.79
C ALA A 89 10.73 4.10 -6.20
N VAL A 90 11.16 3.47 -7.30
CA VAL A 90 10.61 2.18 -7.78
C VAL A 90 10.86 1.08 -6.74
N SER A 91 12.12 0.87 -6.34
CA SER A 91 12.46 -0.20 -5.40
C SER A 91 11.76 -0.02 -4.05
N PHE A 92 11.76 1.20 -3.51
CA PHE A 92 11.09 1.54 -2.26
C PHE A 92 9.57 1.30 -2.34
N THR A 93 8.93 1.72 -3.43
CA THR A 93 7.47 1.51 -3.62
C THR A 93 7.15 0.01 -3.67
N VAL A 94 7.95 -0.80 -4.38
CA VAL A 94 7.78 -2.26 -4.41
C VAL A 94 7.87 -2.86 -3.00
N GLU A 95 8.86 -2.44 -2.20
CA GLU A 95 9.04 -2.91 -0.83
C GLU A 95 7.89 -2.49 0.08
N VAL A 96 7.46 -1.23 0.02
CA VAL A 96 6.31 -0.73 0.79
C VAL A 96 5.07 -1.57 0.51
N PHE A 97 4.73 -1.82 -0.75
CA PHE A 97 3.56 -2.64 -1.09
C PHE A 97 3.72 -4.10 -0.66
N ARG A 98 4.94 -4.67 -0.71
CA ARG A 98 5.21 -6.02 -0.20
C ARG A 98 4.91 -6.09 1.30
N TYR A 99 5.45 -5.18 2.09
CA TYR A 99 5.19 -5.16 3.54
C TYR A 99 3.75 -4.79 3.87
N PHE A 100 3.12 -3.94 3.07
CA PHE A 100 1.73 -3.56 3.28
C PHE A 100 0.81 -4.77 3.15
N GLN A 101 1.02 -5.62 2.14
CA GLN A 101 0.28 -6.89 2.02
C GLN A 101 0.47 -7.79 3.24
N ILE A 102 1.70 -7.94 3.73
CA ILE A 102 2.01 -8.75 4.91
C ILE A 102 1.29 -8.17 6.14
N SER A 103 1.40 -6.87 6.39
CA SER A 103 0.76 -6.21 7.53
C SER A 103 -0.77 -6.29 7.49
N LEU A 104 -1.38 -6.20 6.29
CA LEU A 104 -2.81 -6.38 6.12
C LEU A 104 -3.24 -7.83 6.37
N ALA A 105 -2.45 -8.81 5.90
CA ALA A 105 -2.69 -10.23 6.19
C ALA A 105 -2.64 -10.52 7.70
N THR A 106 -1.58 -10.08 8.39
CA THR A 106 -1.46 -10.24 9.84
C THR A 106 -2.62 -9.56 10.57
N LYS A 107 -2.99 -8.34 10.19
CA LYS A 107 -4.13 -7.65 10.77
C LYS A 107 -5.44 -8.43 10.61
N MET A 108 -5.70 -8.99 9.44
CA MET A 108 -6.90 -9.81 9.24
C MET A 108 -6.92 -11.05 10.14
N GLU A 109 -5.77 -11.71 10.32
CA GLU A 109 -5.66 -12.85 11.23
C GLU A 109 -5.92 -12.43 12.67
N ASP A 110 -5.35 -11.31 13.13
CA ASP A 110 -5.57 -10.78 14.47
C ASP A 110 -7.04 -10.39 14.70
N MET A 111 -7.68 -9.77 13.71
CA MET A 111 -9.11 -9.44 13.74
C MET A 111 -9.97 -10.70 13.88
N LYS A 112 -9.66 -11.76 13.12
CA LYS A 112 -10.36 -13.06 13.21
C LYS A 112 -10.20 -13.71 14.58
N ARG A 113 -9.06 -13.49 15.25
CA ARG A 113 -8.76 -14.01 16.59
C ARG A 113 -9.32 -13.13 17.72
N GLY A 114 -9.96 -12.01 17.40
CA GLY A 114 -10.45 -11.05 18.40
C GLY A 114 -9.33 -10.32 19.16
N LEU A 115 -8.10 -10.32 18.63
CA LEU A 115 -6.92 -9.70 19.24
C LEU A 115 -6.72 -8.24 18.79
N TRP A 116 -7.57 -7.76 17.89
CA TRP A 116 -7.45 -6.44 17.28
C TRP A 116 -8.48 -5.46 17.89
N GLY A 117 -7.97 -4.50 18.69
CA GLY A 117 -8.73 -3.43 19.34
C GLY A 117 -8.21 -2.04 18.98
#